data_AF-A0A0J9ETG6-F1
#
_entry.id   AF-A0A0J9ETG6-F1
#
_cell.length_a   1.000
_cell.length_b   1.000
_cell.length_c   1.000
_cell.angle_alpha   90.00
_cell.angle_beta   90.00
_cell.angle_gamma   90.00
#
_symmetry.space_group_name_H-M   'P 1'
#
loop_
_entity.id
_entity.type
_entity.pdbx_description
1 polymer ?
#
loop_
_entity_poly.entity_id
_entity_poly.type
_entity_poly.pdbx_seq_one_letter_code
_entity_poly.pdbx_strand_id
1 'polypeptide(L)'
;SLCEICFYQKLRDLIFFKIIFTCLVHEIDERNYQFQCSVLNAIQVAAEFTLITLFKYNVKTMTHHSCVTLTVRDTQLMMNIVKTLR
;
A
#
# COMPACT_ATOMS: atom_id res chain seq x y z
N SER A 1 5.33 1.23 16.28
CA SER A 1 5.69 0.42 17.48
C SER A 1 5.59 -1.06 17.17
N LEU A 2 6.31 -1.95 17.89
CA LEU A 2 6.16 -3.42 17.73
C LEU A 2 4.72 -3.90 18.03
N CYS A 3 4.04 -3.29 19.00
CA CYS A 3 2.66 -3.65 19.35
C CYS A 3 1.68 -3.42 18.18
N GLU A 4 1.81 -2.29 17.49
CA GLU A 4 0.98 -1.97 16.33
C GLU A 4 1.23 -2.95 15.18
N ILE A 5 2.49 -3.31 14.92
CA ILE A 5 2.86 -4.30 13.89
C ILE A 5 2.18 -5.63 14.20
N CYS A 6 2.29 -6.13 15.44
CA CYS A 6 1.65 -7.37 15.85
C CYS A 6 0.12 -7.31 15.75
N PHE A 7 -0.49 -6.16 16.02
CA PHE A 7 -1.92 -5.95 15.90
C PHE A 7 -2.37 -6.02 14.43
N TYR A 8 -1.78 -5.20 13.56
CA TYR A 8 -2.18 -5.14 12.15
C TYR A 8 -1.82 -6.41 11.36
N GLN A 9 -0.79 -7.16 11.74
CA GLN A 9 -0.49 -8.46 11.13
C GLN A 9 -1.54 -9.54 11.45
N LYS A 10 -2.26 -9.42 12.58
CA LYS A 10 -3.34 -10.33 12.94
C LYS A 10 -4.69 -9.89 12.39
N LEU A 11 -4.82 -8.61 12.07
CA LEU A 11 -6.04 -8.04 11.49
C LEU A 11 -6.24 -8.61 10.07
N ARG A 12 -7.46 -9.06 9.78
CA ARG A 12 -7.85 -9.56 8.44
C ARG A 12 -8.59 -8.49 7.62
N ASP A 13 -9.07 -7.45 8.28
CA ASP A 13 -9.81 -6.37 7.65
C ASP A 13 -8.88 -5.42 6.91
N LEU A 14 -9.45 -4.72 5.93
CA LEU A 14 -8.79 -3.65 5.20
C LEU A 14 -8.47 -2.48 6.15
N ILE A 15 -7.28 -1.91 5.96
CA ILE A 15 -6.74 -0.83 6.79
C ILE A 15 -7.39 0.50 6.42
N PHE A 16 -7.64 0.77 5.13
CA PHE A 16 -8.23 2.04 4.73
C PHE A 16 -9.74 2.06 4.94
N PHE A 17 -10.23 3.23 5.34
CA PHE A 17 -11.65 3.44 5.46
C PHE A 17 -12.31 3.50 4.07
N LYS A 18 -13.33 2.66 3.85
CA LYS A 18 -13.97 2.49 2.53
C LYS A 18 -14.47 3.78 1.91
N ILE A 19 -15.03 4.69 2.72
CA ILE A 19 -15.57 5.96 2.22
C ILE A 19 -14.46 6.83 1.65
N ILE A 20 -13.36 7.00 2.40
CA ILE A 20 -12.22 7.84 1.98
C ILE A 20 -11.58 7.24 0.73
N PHE A 21 -11.38 5.92 0.70
CA PHE A 21 -10.80 5.25 -0.47
C PHE A 21 -11.70 5.39 -1.71
N THR A 22 -13.02 5.30 -1.53
CA THR A 22 -13.98 5.49 -2.62
C THR A 22 -13.93 6.92 -3.17
N CYS A 23 -13.86 7.93 -2.30
CA CYS A 23 -13.70 9.33 -2.73
C CYS A 23 -12.40 9.51 -3.55
N LEU A 24 -11.30 8.92 -3.09
CA LEU A 24 -10.02 8.96 -3.81
C LEU A 24 -10.10 8.32 -5.21
N VAL A 25 -10.78 7.17 -5.35
CA VAL A 25 -10.95 6.53 -6.66
C VAL A 25 -11.74 7.43 -7.62
N HIS A 26 -12.80 8.09 -7.15
CA HIS A 26 -13.58 9.01 -8.00
C HIS A 26 -12.81 10.30 -8.30
N GLU A 27 -11.96 10.77 -7.39
CA GLU A 27 -11.09 11.94 -7.63
C GLU A 27 -10.04 11.67 -8.70
N ILE A 28 -9.47 10.45 -8.71
CA ILE A 28 -8.52 10.01 -9.74
C ILE A 28 -9.24 9.74 -11.07
N ASP A 29 -10.46 9.23 -11.03
CA ASP A 29 -11.26 8.96 -12.21
C ASP A 29 -11.89 10.24 -12.77
N GLU A 30 -11.12 10.99 -13.55
CA GLU A 30 -11.54 12.26 -14.20
C GLU A 30 -12.82 12.14 -15.06
N ARG A 31 -13.20 10.92 -15.44
CA ARG A 31 -14.32 10.63 -16.35
C ARG A 31 -15.66 10.42 -15.64
N ASN A 32 -15.72 10.55 -14.32
CA ASN A 32 -16.94 10.37 -13.52
C ASN A 32 -17.65 9.03 -13.84
N TYR A 33 -16.91 7.93 -13.99
CA TYR A 33 -17.54 6.63 -14.17
C TYR A 33 -18.27 6.21 -12.89
N GLN A 34 -19.43 5.57 -13.08
CA GLN A 34 -20.12 4.91 -11.98
C GLN A 34 -19.51 3.52 -11.75
N PHE A 35 -18.74 3.38 -10.67
CA PHE A 35 -18.18 2.11 -10.28
C PHE A 35 -19.20 1.26 -9.51
N GLN A 36 -19.24 -0.04 -9.80
CA GLN A 36 -19.94 -0.99 -8.94
C GLN A 36 -19.22 -1.13 -7.60
N CYS A 37 -19.95 -1.37 -6.51
CA CYS A 37 -19.37 -1.59 -5.18
C CYS A 37 -18.34 -2.74 -5.15
N SER A 38 -18.58 -3.80 -5.93
CA SER A 38 -17.64 -4.92 -6.09
C SER A 38 -16.32 -4.50 -6.71
N VAL A 39 -16.36 -3.61 -7.70
CA VAL A 39 -15.17 -3.07 -8.37
C VAL A 39 -14.37 -2.19 -7.41
N LEU A 40 -15.03 -1.28 -6.70
CA LEU A 40 -14.36 -0.43 -5.69
C LEU A 40 -13.68 -1.26 -4.61
N ASN A 41 -14.35 -2.32 -4.13
CA ASN A 41 -13.77 -3.23 -3.14
C ASN A 41 -12.56 -3.98 -3.69
N ALA A 42 -12.62 -4.45 -4.94
CA ALA A 42 -11.48 -5.11 -5.59
C ALA A 42 -10.28 -4.17 -5.76
N ILE A 43 -10.52 -2.92 -6.16
CA ILE A 43 -9.46 -1.89 -6.26
C ILE A 43 -8.83 -1.65 -4.88
N GLN A 44 -9.63 -1.52 -3.82
CA GLN A 44 -9.09 -1.32 -2.48
C GLN A 44 -8.25 -2.51 -2.00
N VAL A 45 -8.74 -3.73 -2.17
CA VAL A 45 -7.99 -4.95 -1.84
C VAL A 45 -6.66 -5.00 -2.59
N ALA A 46 -6.67 -4.71 -3.89
CA ALA A 46 -5.46 -4.71 -4.71
C ALA A 46 -4.46 -3.62 -4.29
N ALA A 47 -4.95 -2.41 -3.98
CA ALA A 47 -4.12 -1.29 -3.55
C ALA A 47 -3.43 -1.57 -2.21
N GLU A 48 -4.19 -2.03 -1.20
CA GLU A 48 -3.63 -2.36 0.11
C GLU A 48 -2.65 -3.53 0.03
N PHE A 49 -2.96 -4.58 -0.73
CA PHE A 49 -2.05 -5.69 -0.95
C PHE A 49 -0.73 -5.24 -1.60
N THR A 50 -0.81 -4.34 -2.58
CA THR A 50 0.36 -3.76 -3.25
C THR A 50 1.20 -2.96 -2.27
N LEU A 51 0.58 -2.12 -1.44
CA LEU A 51 1.29 -1.32 -0.43
C LEU A 51 1.93 -2.19 0.66
N ILE A 52 1.22 -3.19 1.18
CA ILE A 52 1.78 -4.14 2.16
C ILE A 52 3.01 -4.85 1.57
N THR A 53 2.92 -5.27 0.31
CA THR A 53 4.04 -5.91 -0.39
C THR A 53 5.23 -4.95 -0.54
N LEU A 54 4.98 -3.70 -0.93
CA LEU A 54 6.00 -2.66 -1.03
C LEU A 54 6.68 -2.42 0.33
N PHE A 55 5.91 -2.25 1.40
CA PHE A 55 6.44 -2.05 2.76
C PHE A 55 7.29 -3.24 3.23
N LYS A 56 6.89 -4.47 2.90
CA LYS A 56 7.68 -5.67 3.22
C LYS A 56 9.07 -5.63 2.59
N TYR A 57 9.19 -5.19 1.33
CA TYR A 57 10.50 -5.07 0.68
C TYR A 57 11.30 -3.88 1.20
N ASN A 58 10.64 -2.74 1.41
CA ASN A 58 11.23 -1.57 2.04
C ASN A 58 11.89 -1.88 3.39
N VAL A 59 11.22 -2.66 4.25
CA VAL A 59 11.80 -3.11 5.53
C VAL A 59 13.04 -3.96 5.32
N LYS A 60 13.08 -4.85 4.32
CA LYS A 60 14.29 -5.63 3.99
C LYS A 60 15.45 -4.75 3.55
N THR A 61 15.18 -3.77 2.69
CA THR A 61 16.19 -2.80 2.22
C THR A 61 16.73 -1.98 3.39
N MET A 62 15.85 -1.53 4.29
CA MET A 62 16.23 -0.82 5.50
C MET A 62 17.16 -1.67 6.39
N THR A 63 16.85 -2.95 6.60
CA THR A 63 17.72 -3.87 7.36
C THR A 63 19.07 -4.11 6.69
N HIS A 64 19.12 -4.14 5.35
CA HIS A 64 20.38 -4.25 4.61
C HIS A 64 21.30 -3.04 4.83
N HIS A 65 20.72 -1.85 5.01
CA HIS A 65 21.45 -0.62 5.32
C HIS A 65 21.62 -0.35 6.83
N SER A 66 21.34 -1.34 7.70
CA SER A 66 21.42 -1.21 9.16
C SER A 66 20.62 -0.03 9.72
N CYS A 67 19.52 0.33 9.06
CA CYS A 67 18.63 1.40 9.46
C CYS A 67 17.40 0.83 10.20
N VAL A 68 16.74 1.66 11.00
CA VAL A 68 15.49 1.32 11.72
C VAL A 68 14.32 2.23 11.36
N THR A 69 14.59 3.28 10.57
CA THR A 69 13.60 4.23 10.09
C THR A 69 13.51 4.11 8.57
N LEU A 70 12.30 3.87 8.08
CA LEU A 70 12.03 3.86 6.64
C LEU A 70 11.98 5.30 6.12
N THR A 71 12.67 5.56 5.02
CA THR A 71 12.69 6.87 4.37
C THR A 71 12.11 6.82 2.97
N VAL A 72 11.84 8.00 2.40
CA VAL A 72 11.39 8.14 1.00
C VAL A 72 12.42 7.55 0.03
N ARG A 73 13.73 7.63 0.35
CA ARG A 73 14.80 7.08 -0.51
C ARG A 73 14.71 5.57 -0.64
N ASP A 74 14.38 4.86 0.44
CA ASP A 74 14.20 3.40 0.41
C ASP A 74 13.04 3.01 -0.51
N THR A 75 11.94 3.76 -0.44
CA THR A 75 10.76 3.55 -1.29
C THR A 75 11.06 3.84 -2.76
N GLN A 76 11.80 4.92 -3.03
CA GLN A 76 12.25 5.25 -4.39
C GLN A 76 13.15 4.15 -4.98
N LEU A 77 14.10 3.64 -4.19
CA LEU A 77 14.97 2.54 -4.60
C LEU A 77 14.15 1.28 -4.95
N MET A 78 13.20 0.90 -4.09
CA MET A 78 12.34 -0.27 -4.35
C MET A 78 11.48 -0.09 -5.60
N MET A 79 10.88 1.09 -5.80
CA MET A 79 10.12 1.39 -7.01
C MET A 79 10.98 1.30 -8.28
N ASN A 80 12.23 1.76 -8.22
CA ASN A 80 13.15 1.67 -9.34
C ASN A 80 13.52 0.21 -9.66
N ILE A 81 13.78 -0.62 -8.65
CA ILE A 81 14.03 -2.06 -8.83
C ILE A 81 12.83 -2.74 -9.48
N VAL A 82 11.61 -2.50 -8.97
CA VAL A 82 10.38 -3.08 -9.53
C VAL A 82 10.16 -2.65 -10.98
N LYS A 83 10.43 -1.37 -11.31
CA LYS A 83 10.36 -0.88 -12.70
C LYS A 83 11.35 -1.56 -13.63
N THR A 84 12.57 -1.85 -13.18
CA THR A 84 13.59 -2.51 -14.00
C THR A 84 13.31 -3.99 -14.23
N LEU A 85 12.63 -4.64 -13.29
CA LEU A 85 12.27 -6.06 -13.39
C LEU A 85 11.02 -6.33 -14.24
N ARG A 86 10.26 -5.29 -14.59
CA ARG A 86 9.06 -5.37 -15.43
C ARG A 86 9.41 -5.02 -16.88
#